data_AF-A0A2S9GAR2-F1
#
_entry.id   AF-A0A2S9GAR2-F1
#
_cell.length_a   1.000
_cell.length_b   1.000
_cell.length_c   1.000
_cell.angle_alpha   90.00
_cell.angle_beta   90.00
_cell.angle_gamma   90.00
#
_symmetry.space_group_name_H-M   'P 1'
#
loop_
_entity.id
_entity.type
_entity.pdbx_description
1 polymer ?
#
loop_
_entity_poly.entity_id
_entity_poly.type
_entity_poly.pdbx_seq_one_letter_code
_entity_poly.pdbx_strand_id
1 'polypeptide(L)'
;MSAEFIGTFWLVFGGCGSAVFSAKYLSDDGVSLGIGFLGGSLAFGLTVLTGVYAFGTISGGHFNPAVTLGAALSRRVEWKVV
;
A
#
# COMPACT_ATOMS: atom_id res chain seq x y z
N MET A 1 -5.95 3.15 -15.74
CA MET A 1 -6.25 1.80 -15.18
C MET A 1 -5.01 1.00 -14.83
N SER A 2 -4.04 0.81 -15.73
CA SER A 2 -2.83 0.01 -15.43
C SER A 2 -2.01 0.51 -14.23
N ALA A 3 -1.95 1.83 -14.02
CA ALA A 3 -1.27 2.45 -12.88
C ALA A 3 -1.93 2.10 -11.52
N GLU A 4 -3.26 2.07 -11.45
CA GLU A 4 -4.00 1.67 -10.24
C GLU A 4 -3.77 0.19 -9.95
N PHE A 5 -3.81 -0.66 -10.98
CA PHE A 5 -3.56 -2.10 -10.84
C PHE A 5 -2.15 -2.40 -10.31
N ILE A 6 -1.13 -1.77 -10.89
CA ILE A 6 0.26 -1.93 -10.46
C ILE A 6 0.48 -1.36 -9.06
N GLY A 7 -0.11 -0.21 -8.75
CA GLY A 7 -0.01 0.39 -7.42
C GLY A 7 -0.72 -0.42 -6.32
N THR A 8 -1.88 -1.01 -6.60
CA THR A 8 -2.54 -1.93 -5.66
C THR A 8 -1.74 -3.22 -5.50
N PHE A 9 -1.15 -3.76 -6.58
CA PHE A 9 -0.22 -4.88 -6.47
C PHE A 9 0.96 -4.53 -5.57
N TRP A 10 1.56 -3.35 -5.73
CA TRP A 10 2.68 -2.89 -4.91
C TRP A 10 2.32 -2.75 -3.43
N LEU A 11 1.14 -2.19 -3.14
CA LEU A 11 0.60 -2.06 -1.78
C LEU A 11 0.45 -3.43 -1.11
N VAL A 12 -0.18 -4.39 -1.78
CA VAL A 12 -0.40 -5.73 -1.23
C VAL A 12 0.92 -6.49 -1.11
N PHE A 13 1.78 -6.43 -2.14
CA PHE A 13 3.05 -7.13 -2.13
C PHE A 13 3.96 -6.66 -1.00
N GLY A 14 4.15 -5.34 -0.84
CA GLY A 14 5.02 -4.82 0.20
C GLY A 14 4.38 -4.88 1.61
N GLY A 15 3.11 -4.50 1.74
CA GLY A 15 2.42 -4.51 3.03
C GLY A 15 2.19 -5.93 3.56
N CYS A 16 1.44 -6.76 2.84
CA CYS A 16 1.17 -8.14 3.26
C CYS A 16 2.44 -9.01 3.21
N GLY A 17 3.34 -8.79 2.23
CA GLY A 17 4.62 -9.49 2.18
C GLY A 17 5.47 -9.22 3.42
N SER A 18 5.58 -7.97 3.88
CA SER A 18 6.29 -7.65 5.13
C SER A 18 5.69 -8.36 6.35
N ALA A 19 4.37 -8.50 6.39
CA ALA A 19 3.68 -9.18 7.48
C ALA A 19 3.96 -10.70 7.47
N VAL A 20 3.99 -11.32 6.29
CA VAL A 20 4.25 -12.76 6.14
C VAL A 20 5.72 -13.10 6.38
N PHE A 21 6.64 -12.34 5.78
CA PHE A 21 8.06 -12.69 5.76
C PHE A 21 8.87 -12.08 6.91
N SER A 22 8.43 -10.97 7.49
CA SER A 22 9.25 -10.20 8.43
C SER A 22 8.58 -9.88 9.76
N ALA A 23 7.26 -10.08 9.94
CA ALA A 23 6.59 -9.71 11.19
C ALA A 23 7.11 -10.48 12.42
N LYS A 24 7.45 -11.76 12.25
CA LYS A 24 7.97 -12.63 13.32
C LYS A 24 9.18 -13.41 12.80
N TYR A 25 10.29 -12.70 12.61
CA TYR A 25 11.56 -13.32 12.28
C TYR A 25 12.35 -13.62 13.55
N LEU A 26 12.61 -14.90 13.81
CA LEU A 26 13.47 -15.37 14.90
C LEU A 26 14.79 -15.82 14.31
N SER A 27 15.89 -15.30 14.86
CA SER A 27 17.25 -15.73 14.52
C SER A 27 17.58 -17.04 15.24
N ASP A 28 18.55 -17.80 14.72
CA ASP A 28 19.00 -19.08 15.31
C ASP A 28 19.45 -18.94 16.78
N ASP A 29 19.92 -17.75 17.18
CA ASP A 29 20.31 -17.40 18.56
C ASP A 29 19.11 -17.05 19.49
N GLY A 30 17.87 -17.23 19.04
CA GLY A 30 16.65 -16.90 19.80
C GLY A 30 16.30 -15.41 19.85
N VAL A 31 17.05 -14.56 19.14
CA VAL A 31 16.81 -13.11 19.06
C VAL A 31 15.74 -12.80 18.02
N SER A 32 14.65 -12.14 18.43
CA SER A 32 13.60 -11.66 17.53
C SER A 32 14.06 -10.42 16.75
N LEU A 33 14.31 -10.59 15.45
CA LEU A 33 14.58 -9.50 14.49
C LEU A 33 13.34 -9.13 13.66
N GLY A 34 12.17 -9.63 14.05
CA GLY A 34 10.92 -9.29 13.39
C GLY A 34 10.61 -7.79 13.45
N ILE A 35 10.08 -7.25 12.36
CA ILE A 35 9.72 -5.82 12.26
C ILE A 35 8.51 -5.46 13.14
N GLY A 36 7.78 -6.46 13.65
CA GLY A 36 6.61 -6.29 14.51
C GLY A 36 5.48 -5.49 13.87
N PHE A 37 4.54 -5.02 14.69
CA PHE A 37 3.40 -4.23 14.22
C PHE A 37 3.80 -2.85 13.71
N LEU A 38 4.83 -2.23 14.30
CA LEU A 38 5.32 -0.92 13.90
C LEU A 38 5.97 -0.96 12.50
N GLY A 39 6.81 -1.95 12.24
CA GLY A 39 7.42 -2.08 10.92
C GLY A 39 6.41 -2.53 9.87
N GLY A 40 5.43 -3.36 10.23
CA GLY A 40 4.32 -3.69 9.35
C GLY A 40 3.50 -2.46 8.95
N SER A 41 3.14 -1.59 9.91
CA SER A 41 2.41 -0.35 9.59
C SER A 41 3.24 0.63 8.75
N LEU A 42 4.55 0.72 9.01
CA LEU A 42 5.48 1.48 8.16
C LEU A 42 5.56 0.90 6.74
N ALA A 43 5.59 -0.42 6.56
CA ALA A 43 5.63 -1.04 5.23
C ALA A 43 4.37 -0.71 4.40
N PHE A 44 3.18 -0.76 5.01
CA PHE A 44 1.94 -0.31 4.36
C PHE A 44 1.99 1.19 4.01
N GLY A 45 2.46 2.04 4.92
CA GLY A 45 2.57 3.49 4.66
C GLY A 45 3.57 3.82 3.54
N LEU A 46 4.75 3.18 3.55
CA LEU A 46 5.81 3.43 2.58
C LEU A 46 5.46 2.91 1.19
N THR A 47 4.75 1.78 1.08
CA THR A 47 4.27 1.27 -0.22
C THR A 47 3.26 2.22 -0.85
N VAL A 48 2.34 2.80 -0.07
CA VAL A 48 1.43 3.84 -0.56
C VAL A 48 2.22 5.09 -0.97
N LEU A 49 3.12 5.59 -0.13
CA LEU A 49 3.91 6.79 -0.41
C LEU A 49 4.72 6.67 -1.71
N THR A 50 5.45 5.56 -1.86
CA THR A 50 6.24 5.28 -3.07
C THR A 50 5.35 5.09 -4.29
N GLY A 51 4.21 4.40 -4.15
CA GLY A 51 3.22 4.25 -5.21
C GLY A 51 2.66 5.58 -5.68
N VAL A 52 2.29 6.49 -4.78
CA VAL A 52 1.74 7.81 -5.11
C VAL A 52 2.81 8.66 -5.80
N TYR A 53 4.06 8.62 -5.33
CA TYR A 53 5.16 9.32 -6.00
C TYR A 53 5.40 8.82 -7.44
N ALA A 54 5.26 7.51 -7.69
CA ALA A 54 5.49 6.92 -9.00
C ALA A 54 4.30 7.10 -9.97
N PHE A 55 3.06 6.91 -9.48
CA PHE A 55 1.87 6.80 -10.32
C PHE A 55 0.79 7.87 -10.06
N GLY A 56 1.01 8.76 -9.09
CA GLY A 56 0.04 9.79 -8.72
C GLY A 56 -0.30 10.75 -9.86
N THR A 57 0.68 11.15 -10.66
CA THR A 57 0.47 12.02 -11.83
C THR A 57 -0.28 11.32 -12.98
N ILE A 58 -0.31 9.99 -12.99
CA ILE A 58 -0.94 9.19 -14.05
C ILE A 58 -2.41 8.87 -13.71
N SER A 59 -2.69 8.51 -12.46
CA SER A 59 -3.99 7.96 -12.06
C SER A 59 -4.66 8.63 -10.85
N GLY A 60 -3.98 9.55 -10.18
CA GLY A 60 -4.39 10.08 -8.87
C GLY A 60 -3.85 9.25 -7.70
N GLY A 61 -3.41 8.01 -7.95
CA GLY A 61 -2.71 7.18 -6.97
C GLY A 61 -3.61 6.73 -5.81
N HIS A 62 -4.85 6.32 -6.10
CA HIS A 62 -5.78 5.89 -5.06
C HIS A 62 -5.43 4.50 -4.54
N PHE A 63 -5.12 3.57 -5.45
CA PHE A 63 -4.74 2.17 -5.18
C PHE A 63 -5.71 1.40 -4.26
N ASN A 64 -6.89 1.98 -4.00
CA ASN A 64 -7.85 1.55 -3.01
C ASN A 64 -9.25 2.03 -3.43
N PRO A 65 -10.21 1.10 -3.64
CA PRO A 65 -11.57 1.43 -4.02
C PRO A 65 -12.28 2.39 -3.04
N ALA A 66 -12.01 2.28 -1.74
CA ALA A 66 -12.61 3.16 -0.73
C ALA A 66 -12.12 4.62 -0.87
N VAL A 67 -10.85 4.80 -1.27
CA VAL A 67 -10.28 6.13 -1.52
C VAL A 67 -10.89 6.72 -2.79
N THR A 68 -10.98 5.94 -3.87
CA THR A 68 -11.63 6.36 -5.12
C THR A 68 -13.10 6.74 -4.89
N LEU A 69 -13.83 5.95 -4.12
CA LEU A 69 -15.23 6.24 -3.77
C LEU A 69 -15.35 7.51 -2.91
N GLY A 70 -14.48 7.71 -1.92
CA GLY A 70 -14.45 8.93 -1.12
C GLY A 70 -14.11 10.18 -1.95
N ALA A 71 -13.20 10.06 -2.92
CA ALA A 71 -12.87 11.12 -3.86
C ALA A 71 -14.07 11.47 -4.77
N ALA A 72 -14.83 10.46 -5.20
CA ALA A 72 -16.04 10.68 -5.99
C ALA A 72 -17.18 11.32 -5.20
N LEU A 73 -17.41 10.87 -3.96
CA LEU A 73 -18.38 11.47 -3.04
C LEU A 73 -18.04 12.94 -2.72
N SER A 74 -16.75 13.27 -2.64
CA SER A 74 -16.26 14.64 -2.47
C SER A 74 -16.16 15.45 -3.76
N ARG A 75 -16.65 14.92 -4.89
CA ARG A 75 -16.62 15.54 -6.24
C ARG A 75 -15.22 15.89 -6.74
N ARG A 76 -14.20 15.19 -6.26
CA ARG A 76 -12.80 15.32 -6.72
C ARG A 76 -12.49 14.41 -7.90
N VAL A 77 -13.34 13.42 -8.14
CA VAL A 77 -13.24 12.42 -9.21
C VAL A 77 -14.62 12.26 -9.87
N GLU A 78 -14.67 12.13 -11.20
CA GLU A 78 -15.92 11.87 -11.90
C GLU A 78 -16.45 10.46 -11.62
N TRP A 79 -17.77 10.34 -11.46
CA TRP A 79 -18.42 9.04 -11.27
C TRP A 79 -18.21 8.04 -12.41
N LYS A 80 -17.86 8.51 -13.61
CA LYS A 80 -17.55 7.64 -14.75
C LYS A 80 -16.24 6.86 -14.60
N VAL A 81 -15.36 7.28 -13.70
CA VAL A 81 -14.03 6.66 -13.50
C VAL A 81 -13.90 5.96 -12.15
N VAL A 82 -15.00 5.87 -11.40
CA VAL A 82 -15.15 5.05 -10.18
C VAL A 82 -15.50 3.63 -10.58
#